data_AF-A0A640SUC6-F1
#
_entry.id   AF-A0A640SUC6-F1
#
_cell.length_a   1.000
_cell.length_b   1.000
_cell.length_c   1.000
_cell.angle_alpha   90.00
_cell.angle_beta   90.00
_cell.angle_gamma   90.00
#
_symmetry.space_group_name_H-M   'P 1'
#
loop_
_entity.id
_entity.type
_entity.pdbx_description
1 polymer ?
#
loop_
_entity_poly.entity_id
_entity_poly.type
_entity_poly.pdbx_seq_one_letter_code
_entity_poly.pdbx_strand_id
1 'polypeptide(L)'
;MSPSWGHLPAVAGGQLVRDFGKSRAKALKDIKARLPMRQRAGMPKYKKKREALPTLEYTKRGFRLKDGRLHLAGGTVVRVVWSRDLPEPPSSVRVYRDSTGAWYASFVVPTVPKDLPAIGRVIGIDWGVRETATTTSDDHDLPHPQYGKNAAERLTKYQRMMADAAIGATKAALAEMARKHGRAVHLVHPRTPRWAVRGAEREPSTHYLFPREPMPAPRAEPYPPGIRTPPA
;
A
#
# COMPACT_ATOMS: atom_id res chain seq x y z
N MET A 1 27.94 30.05 -1.41
CA MET A 1 27.90 29.90 -2.88
C MET A 1 26.59 29.23 -3.26
N SER A 2 25.61 29.99 -3.72
CA SER A 2 24.33 29.46 -4.17
C SER A 2 24.45 28.96 -5.61
N PRO A 3 23.98 27.75 -5.96
CA PRO A 3 23.98 27.33 -7.36
C PRO A 3 22.85 28.06 -8.10
N SER A 4 23.21 28.80 -9.14
CA SER A 4 22.28 29.40 -10.09
C SER A 4 21.62 28.29 -10.92
N TRP A 5 20.31 28.11 -10.74
CA TRP A 5 19.50 27.26 -11.60
C TRP A 5 19.02 28.07 -12.80
N GLY A 6 19.95 28.42 -13.69
CA GLY A 6 19.65 29.01 -14.99
C GLY A 6 19.80 27.94 -16.08
N HIS A 7 18.72 27.67 -16.81
CA HIS A 7 18.64 26.76 -17.97
C HIS A 7 18.71 25.26 -17.66
N LEU A 8 17.54 24.67 -17.39
CA LEU A 8 17.34 23.26 -17.71
C LEU A 8 17.42 23.12 -19.25
N PRO A 9 18.31 22.28 -19.79
CA PRO A 9 18.40 22.09 -21.23
C PRO A 9 17.08 21.51 -21.77
N ALA A 10 16.59 22.07 -22.89
CA ALA A 10 15.36 21.66 -23.57
C ALA A 10 15.26 20.15 -23.87
N VAL A 11 16.39 19.43 -23.84
CA VAL A 11 16.48 17.98 -24.09
C VAL A 11 15.99 17.14 -22.90
N ALA A 12 15.94 17.71 -21.68
CA ALA A 12 15.59 16.98 -20.45
C ALA A 12 14.07 16.80 -20.21
N GLY A 13 13.21 17.15 -21.17
CA GLY A 13 11.75 17.12 -21.01
C GLY A 13 10.94 16.44 -22.11
N GLY A 14 11.56 16.07 -23.24
CA GLY A 14 10.82 15.58 -24.41
C GLY A 14 10.10 14.24 -24.18
N GLN A 15 10.68 13.36 -23.37
CA GLN A 15 10.05 12.08 -22.99
C GLN A 15 8.86 12.30 -22.05
N LEU A 16 9.06 13.13 -21.03
CA LEU A 16 8.01 13.48 -20.05
C LEU A 16 6.78 14.10 -20.72
N VAL A 17 6.96 15.00 -21.69
CA VAL A 17 5.85 15.60 -22.45
C VAL A 17 5.12 14.54 -23.28
N ARG A 18 5.85 13.63 -23.94
CA ARG A 18 5.25 12.53 -24.72
C ARG A 18 4.47 11.58 -23.82
N ASP A 19 5.00 11.22 -22.67
CA ASP A 19 4.35 10.31 -21.72
C ASP A 19 3.13 10.95 -21.08
N PHE A 20 3.21 12.25 -20.74
CA PHE A 20 2.05 13.03 -20.31
C PHE A 20 0.95 13.04 -21.37
N GLY A 21 1.32 13.30 -22.63
CA GLY A 21 0.39 13.30 -23.77
C GLY A 21 -0.30 11.95 -23.96
N LYS A 22 0.47 10.85 -23.96
CA LYS A 22 -0.06 9.48 -24.07
C LYS A 22 -1.02 9.14 -22.93
N SER A 23 -0.61 9.43 -21.69
CA SER A 23 -1.42 9.16 -20.50
C SER A 23 -2.73 9.97 -20.51
N ARG A 24 -2.66 11.25 -20.88
CA ARG A 24 -3.84 12.12 -21.01
C ARG A 24 -4.78 11.64 -22.12
N ALA A 25 -4.24 11.28 -23.29
CA ALA A 25 -5.04 10.77 -24.41
C ALA A 25 -5.80 9.50 -24.02
N LYS A 26 -5.15 8.58 -23.31
CA LYS A 26 -5.78 7.36 -22.79
C LYS A 26 -6.88 7.67 -21.79
N ALA A 27 -6.64 8.54 -20.81
CA ALA A 27 -7.67 8.95 -19.84
C ALA A 27 -8.90 9.56 -20.52
N LEU A 28 -8.71 10.43 -21.51
CA LEU A 28 -9.80 11.02 -22.29
C LEU A 28 -10.54 9.96 -23.13
N LYS A 29 -9.81 9.01 -23.73
CA LYS A 29 -10.42 7.91 -24.49
C LYS A 29 -11.29 7.02 -23.60
N ASP A 30 -10.85 6.75 -22.38
CA ASP A 30 -11.58 5.92 -21.41
C ASP A 30 -12.86 6.62 -20.91
N ILE A 31 -12.80 7.93 -20.71
CA ILE A 31 -13.97 8.75 -20.39
C ILE A 31 -14.95 8.75 -21.56
N LYS A 32 -14.47 8.98 -22.80
CA LYS A 32 -15.30 8.97 -24.02
C LYS A 32 -15.95 7.60 -24.24
N ALA A 33 -15.24 6.51 -23.96
CA ALA A 33 -15.74 5.14 -24.03
C ALA A 33 -16.66 4.75 -22.85
N ARG A 34 -16.92 5.67 -21.91
CA ARG A 34 -17.79 5.45 -20.73
C ARG A 34 -17.45 4.21 -19.92
N LEU A 35 -16.16 3.82 -19.84
CA LEU A 35 -15.74 2.68 -19.04
C LEU A 35 -16.13 2.87 -17.56
N PRO A 36 -16.36 1.79 -16.78
CA PRO A 36 -16.50 1.89 -15.34
C PRO A 36 -15.31 2.64 -14.72
N MET A 37 -15.53 3.51 -13.71
CA MET A 37 -14.46 4.33 -13.12
C MET A 37 -13.23 3.52 -12.70
N ARG A 38 -13.45 2.31 -12.16
CA ARG A 38 -12.39 1.37 -11.76
C ARG A 38 -11.48 0.89 -12.91
N GLN A 39 -11.90 1.04 -14.16
CA GLN A 39 -11.17 0.62 -15.36
C GLN A 39 -10.56 1.81 -16.13
N ARG A 40 -10.86 3.06 -15.74
CA ARG A 40 -10.35 4.25 -16.43
C ARG A 40 -8.92 4.56 -16.00
N ALA A 41 -8.07 4.88 -16.95
CA ALA A 41 -6.81 5.55 -16.64
C ALA A 41 -7.08 6.92 -15.99
N GLY A 42 -6.39 7.22 -14.88
CA GLY A 42 -6.45 8.53 -14.23
C GLY A 42 -5.80 9.62 -15.07
N MET A 43 -6.31 10.85 -14.96
CA MET A 43 -5.67 12.02 -15.59
C MET A 43 -4.26 12.22 -15.01
N PRO A 44 -3.22 12.35 -15.85
CA PRO A 44 -1.88 12.61 -15.35
C PRO A 44 -1.83 13.94 -14.59
N LYS A 45 -1.14 13.94 -13.45
CA LYS A 45 -0.95 15.11 -12.60
C LYS A 45 0.52 15.50 -12.59
N TYR A 46 0.79 16.80 -12.53
CA TYR A 46 2.14 17.29 -12.31
C TYR A 46 2.62 16.91 -10.92
N LYS A 47 3.89 16.50 -10.83
CA LYS A 47 4.53 16.23 -9.54
C LYS A 47 4.81 17.55 -8.84
N LYS A 48 4.44 17.67 -7.56
CA LYS A 48 4.77 18.84 -6.75
C LYS A 48 6.24 18.76 -6.33
N LYS A 49 6.98 19.85 -6.51
CA LYS A 49 8.42 19.92 -6.20
C LYS A 49 8.77 19.49 -4.78
N ARG A 50 7.94 19.81 -3.79
CA ARG A 50 8.18 19.49 -2.37
C ARG A 50 7.90 18.02 -2.00
N GLU A 51 7.12 17.31 -2.82
CA GLU A 51 6.67 15.94 -2.55
C GLU A 51 7.44 14.92 -3.41
N ALA A 52 8.10 15.36 -4.49
CA ALA A 52 8.80 14.49 -5.42
C ALA A 52 10.31 14.61 -5.27
N LEU A 53 10.98 13.45 -5.25
CA LEU A 53 12.44 13.39 -5.31
C LEU A 53 12.95 13.90 -6.67
N PRO A 54 14.11 14.58 -6.70
CA PRO A 54 14.73 15.04 -7.94
C PRO A 54 14.97 13.90 -8.92
N THR A 55 14.59 14.10 -10.17
CA THR A 55 14.84 13.17 -11.28
C THR A 55 15.00 13.98 -12.57
N LEU A 56 16.01 13.63 -13.35
CA LEU A 56 16.32 14.21 -14.65
C LEU A 56 16.51 13.08 -15.66
N GLU A 57 15.88 13.19 -16.82
CA GLU A 57 15.97 12.19 -17.88
C GLU A 57 16.60 12.80 -19.12
N TYR A 58 17.65 12.18 -19.63
CA TYR A 58 18.37 12.62 -20.81
C TYR A 58 18.31 11.52 -21.86
N THR A 59 17.92 11.90 -23.07
CA THR A 59 17.93 11.02 -24.25
C THR A 59 19.28 11.11 -24.97
N LYS A 60 19.50 10.29 -26.01
CA LYS A 60 20.78 10.14 -26.74
C LYS A 60 21.55 11.44 -27.08
N ARG A 61 20.87 12.57 -27.31
CA ARG A 61 21.52 13.88 -27.60
C ARG A 61 21.81 14.72 -26.36
N GLY A 62 21.21 14.36 -25.22
CA GLY A 62 21.29 15.10 -23.95
C GLY A 62 22.38 14.61 -23.02
N PHE A 63 23.13 13.57 -23.38
CA PHE A 63 24.26 13.09 -22.58
C PHE A 63 25.36 12.47 -23.46
N ARG A 64 26.57 12.39 -22.91
CA ARG A 64 27.72 11.67 -23.50
C ARG A 64 28.51 11.00 -22.39
N LEU A 65 28.97 9.77 -22.64
CA LEU A 65 29.99 9.11 -21.82
C LEU A 65 31.34 9.34 -22.49
N LYS A 66 32.26 9.99 -21.79
CA LYS A 66 33.61 10.30 -22.31
C LYS A 66 34.60 10.29 -21.15
N ASP A 67 35.77 9.69 -21.34
CA ASP A 67 36.87 9.70 -20.36
C ASP A 67 36.44 9.21 -18.95
N GLY A 68 35.55 8.20 -18.90
CA GLY A 68 34.99 7.67 -17.65
C GLY A 68 34.01 8.60 -16.92
N ARG A 69 33.57 9.68 -17.58
CA ARG A 69 32.65 10.68 -17.02
C ARG A 69 31.35 10.75 -17.80
N LEU A 70 30.27 11.09 -17.09
CA LEU A 70 28.97 11.37 -17.66
C LEU A 70 28.83 12.88 -17.85
N HIS A 71 28.81 13.29 -19.11
CA HIS A 71 28.53 14.65 -19.54
C HIS A 71 27.04 14.78 -19.82
N LEU A 72 26.38 15.70 -19.15
CA LEU A 72 24.97 16.00 -19.33
C LEU A 72 24.81 17.33 -20.06
N ALA A 73 23.75 17.45 -20.85
CA ALA A 73 23.32 18.74 -21.36
C ALA A 73 23.11 19.72 -20.20
N GLY A 74 23.42 21.00 -20.42
CA GLY A 74 23.53 22.00 -19.34
C GLY A 74 24.91 22.07 -18.69
N GLY A 75 25.93 21.43 -19.27
CA GLY A 75 27.33 21.59 -18.88
C GLY A 75 27.76 20.83 -17.63
N THR A 76 26.89 19.99 -17.07
CA THR A 76 27.20 19.20 -15.88
C THR A 76 28.04 17.98 -16.27
N VAL A 77 29.16 17.77 -15.58
CA VAL A 77 30.03 16.61 -15.75
C VAL A 77 30.16 15.90 -14.41
N VAL A 78 29.83 14.60 -14.38
CA VAL A 78 29.88 13.81 -13.15
C VAL A 78 30.76 12.58 -13.35
N ARG A 79 31.55 12.26 -12.31
CA ARG A 79 32.24 10.96 -12.24
C ARG A 79 31.22 9.90 -11.86
N VAL A 80 31.10 8.85 -12.66
CA VAL A 80 30.18 7.74 -12.39
C VAL A 80 30.97 6.63 -11.72
N VAL A 81 30.47 6.13 -10.59
CA VAL A 81 30.91 4.86 -10.01
C VAL A 81 30.03 3.78 -10.63
N TRP A 82 30.64 2.87 -11.37
CA TRP A 82 29.94 1.84 -12.11
C TRP A 82 29.60 0.66 -11.21
N SER A 83 28.33 0.27 -11.17
CA SER A 83 27.91 -0.99 -10.54
C SER A 83 28.16 -2.21 -11.43
N ARG A 84 28.28 -1.98 -12.75
CA ARG A 84 28.61 -2.96 -13.79
C ARG A 84 28.99 -2.23 -15.07
N ASP A 85 29.67 -2.93 -15.96
CA ASP A 85 29.92 -2.46 -17.31
C ASP A 85 28.63 -2.40 -18.14
N LEU A 86 28.57 -1.45 -19.08
CA LEU A 86 27.46 -1.35 -20.02
C LEU A 86 27.75 -2.26 -21.23
N PRO A 87 26.84 -3.19 -21.58
CA PRO A 87 27.10 -4.15 -22.66
C PRO A 87 27.08 -3.49 -24.05
N GLU A 88 26.35 -2.38 -24.21
CA GLU A 88 26.21 -1.62 -25.44
C GLU A 88 26.08 -0.12 -25.08
N PRO A 89 26.32 0.80 -26.02
CA PRO A 89 26.09 2.23 -25.78
C PRO A 89 24.64 2.53 -25.38
N PRO A 90 24.42 3.28 -24.29
CA PRO A 90 23.08 3.53 -23.78
C PRO A 90 22.28 4.48 -24.67
N SER A 91 20.96 4.30 -24.71
CA SER A 91 20.01 5.13 -25.46
C SER A 91 19.46 6.31 -24.65
N SER A 92 19.41 6.17 -23.32
CA SER A 92 19.05 7.21 -22.37
C SER A 92 19.74 7.02 -21.02
N VAL A 93 19.79 8.09 -20.24
CA VAL A 93 20.22 8.07 -18.84
C VAL A 93 19.21 8.83 -17.98
N ARG A 94 18.83 8.22 -16.86
CA ARG A 94 18.04 8.87 -15.81
C ARG A 94 18.92 9.11 -14.60
N VAL A 95 19.10 10.39 -14.25
CA VAL A 95 19.81 10.82 -13.06
C VAL A 95 18.78 11.15 -11.99
N TYR A 96 18.80 10.44 -10.86
CA TYR A 96 17.81 10.61 -9.80
C TYR A 96 18.42 10.52 -8.42
N ARG A 97 17.75 11.15 -7.45
CA ARG A 97 18.07 11.04 -6.04
C ARG A 97 17.08 10.10 -5.37
N ASP A 98 17.55 9.18 -4.55
CA ASP A 98 16.69 8.30 -3.77
C ASP A 98 16.23 8.97 -2.45
N SER A 99 15.52 8.21 -1.62
CA SER A 99 15.02 8.64 -0.31
C SER A 99 16.11 8.77 0.75
N THR A 100 17.24 8.07 0.58
CA THR A 100 18.43 8.21 1.45
C THR A 100 19.25 9.46 1.12
N GLY A 101 18.99 10.04 -0.05
CA GLY A 101 19.66 11.22 -0.55
C GLY A 101 20.84 10.92 -1.48
N ALA A 102 21.09 9.65 -1.79
CA ALA A 102 22.10 9.21 -2.74
C ALA A 102 21.66 9.46 -4.19
N TRP A 103 22.63 9.77 -5.06
CA TRP A 103 22.40 10.02 -6.47
C TRP A 103 22.79 8.81 -7.32
N TYR A 104 21.95 8.48 -8.30
CA TYR A 104 22.14 7.37 -9.22
C TYR A 104 21.97 7.81 -10.66
N ALA A 105 22.73 7.19 -11.55
CA ALA A 105 22.55 7.26 -13.00
C ALA A 105 22.13 5.88 -13.50
N SER A 106 20.89 5.77 -13.97
CA SER A 106 20.35 4.55 -14.57
C SER A 106 20.40 4.67 -16.08
N PHE A 107 21.09 3.74 -16.74
CA PHE A 107 21.26 3.71 -18.18
C PHE A 107 20.27 2.71 -18.81
N VAL A 108 19.65 3.10 -19.91
CA VAL A 108 18.87 2.17 -20.74
C VAL A 108 19.75 1.74 -21.89
N VAL A 109 19.96 0.44 -22.02
CA VAL A 109 20.84 -0.15 -23.05
C VAL A 109 20.00 -1.10 -23.90
N PRO A 110 20.02 -0.99 -25.24
CA PRO A 110 19.38 -1.98 -26.09
C PRO A 110 20.10 -3.32 -25.92
N THR A 111 19.34 -4.37 -25.68
CA THR A 111 19.87 -5.74 -25.60
C THR A 111 19.08 -6.62 -26.55
N VAL A 112 19.78 -7.45 -27.31
CA VAL A 112 19.14 -8.51 -28.10
C VAL A 112 18.95 -9.70 -27.16
N PRO A 113 17.72 -10.23 -27.00
CA PRO A 113 17.52 -11.46 -26.25
C PRO A 113 18.36 -12.57 -26.89
N LYS A 114 19.20 -13.24 -26.09
CA LYS A 114 19.94 -14.41 -26.55
C LYS A 114 19.08 -15.63 -26.30
N ASP A 115 18.69 -16.31 -27.37
CA ASP A 115 18.02 -17.60 -27.25
C ASP A 115 18.99 -18.61 -26.63
N LEU A 116 18.50 -19.34 -25.64
CA LEU A 116 19.21 -20.47 -25.07
C LEU A 116 18.99 -21.70 -25.96
N PRO A 117 19.95 -22.63 -26.05
CA PRO A 117 19.75 -23.88 -26.77
C PRO A 117 18.49 -24.60 -26.27
N ALA A 118 17.63 -25.03 -27.20
CA ALA A 118 16.43 -25.77 -26.85
C ALA A 118 16.82 -27.13 -26.24
N ILE A 119 16.53 -27.32 -24.96
CA ILE A 119 16.82 -28.57 -24.23
C ILE A 119 15.71 -29.63 -24.36
N GLY A 120 14.67 -29.35 -25.14
CA GLY A 120 13.51 -30.23 -25.33
C GLY A 120 12.63 -30.43 -24.09
N ARG A 121 12.96 -29.78 -22.96
CA ARG A 121 12.17 -29.82 -21.72
C ARG A 121 11.17 -28.68 -21.73
N VAL A 122 9.93 -28.99 -21.38
CA VAL A 122 8.83 -28.03 -21.25
C VAL A 122 8.34 -28.09 -19.81
N ILE A 123 8.15 -26.93 -19.21
CA ILE A 123 7.48 -26.80 -17.92
C ILE A 123 6.28 -25.88 -18.08
N GLY A 124 5.10 -26.34 -17.71
CA GLY A 124 3.91 -25.50 -17.64
C GLY A 124 3.95 -24.67 -16.37
N ILE A 125 3.71 -23.37 -16.44
CA ILE A 125 3.67 -22.46 -15.29
C ILE A 125 2.25 -21.87 -15.21
N ASP A 126 1.54 -22.14 -14.12
CA ASP A 126 0.27 -21.50 -13.77
C ASP A 126 0.49 -20.47 -12.65
N TRP A 127 -0.02 -19.25 -12.83
CA TRP A 127 0.16 -18.16 -11.87
C TRP A 127 -1.07 -18.05 -10.96
N GLY A 128 -0.91 -18.44 -9.69
CA GLY A 128 -1.99 -18.47 -8.72
C GLY A 128 -1.95 -17.33 -7.70
N VAL A 129 -3.06 -17.19 -6.96
CA VAL A 129 -3.15 -16.34 -5.76
C VAL A 129 -2.80 -17.12 -4.50
N ARG A 130 -3.12 -18.43 -4.49
CA ARG A 130 -2.83 -19.32 -3.36
C ARG A 130 -1.36 -19.76 -3.34
N GLU A 131 -0.84 -20.10 -4.51
CA GLU A 131 0.58 -20.36 -4.80
C GLU A 131 1.02 -19.38 -5.88
N THR A 132 2.21 -18.81 -5.76
CA THR A 132 2.64 -17.74 -6.67
C THR A 132 2.87 -18.27 -8.08
N ALA A 133 3.48 -19.45 -8.19
CA ALA A 133 3.49 -20.20 -9.43
C ALA A 133 3.42 -21.69 -9.09
N THR A 134 2.49 -22.40 -9.71
CA THR A 134 2.43 -23.87 -9.69
C THR A 134 2.93 -24.35 -11.03
N THR A 135 3.75 -25.38 -11.01
CA THR A 135 4.42 -25.93 -12.18
C THR A 135 4.05 -27.39 -12.40
N THR A 136 4.29 -27.91 -13.62
CA THR A 136 4.15 -29.35 -13.91
C THR A 136 5.25 -30.21 -13.27
N SER A 137 6.05 -29.64 -12.37
CA SER A 137 7.11 -30.29 -11.61
C SER A 137 7.21 -29.61 -10.25
N ASP A 138 6.87 -30.34 -9.20
CA ASP A 138 6.78 -29.83 -7.81
C ASP A 138 8.08 -29.14 -7.34
N ASP A 139 9.24 -29.61 -7.81
CA ASP A 139 10.56 -29.02 -7.49
C ASP A 139 10.70 -27.54 -7.95
N HIS A 140 9.83 -27.08 -8.85
CA HIS A 140 9.86 -25.75 -9.44
C HIS A 140 8.72 -24.86 -8.96
N ASP A 141 7.89 -25.34 -8.03
CA ASP A 141 6.78 -24.58 -7.50
C ASP A 141 7.29 -23.38 -6.68
N LEU A 142 6.66 -22.23 -6.88
CA LEU A 142 6.96 -21.01 -6.16
C LEU A 142 5.85 -20.75 -5.13
N PRO A 143 6.06 -21.08 -3.84
CA PRO A 143 5.05 -20.90 -2.81
C PRO A 143 4.75 -19.42 -2.59
N HIS A 144 3.50 -19.11 -2.25
CA HIS A 144 3.13 -17.74 -1.94
C HIS A 144 3.71 -17.32 -0.57
N PRO A 145 4.53 -16.25 -0.48
CA PRO A 145 5.13 -15.81 0.78
C PRO A 145 4.12 -15.21 1.79
N GLN A 146 2.85 -15.07 1.42
CA GLN A 146 1.76 -14.57 2.28
C GLN A 146 2.03 -13.21 2.95
N TYR A 147 2.91 -12.36 2.39
CA TYR A 147 3.24 -11.04 2.95
C TYR A 147 2.00 -10.18 3.22
N GLY A 148 0.96 -10.31 2.39
CA GLY A 148 -0.31 -9.59 2.57
C GLY A 148 -1.04 -9.96 3.87
N LYS A 149 -1.08 -11.26 4.22
CA LYS A 149 -1.72 -11.71 5.48
C LYS A 149 -0.93 -11.22 6.69
N ASN A 150 0.39 -11.39 6.67
CA ASN A 150 1.26 -10.93 7.75
C ASN A 150 1.20 -9.40 7.94
N ALA A 151 1.12 -8.64 6.85
CA ALA A 151 0.95 -7.20 6.90
C ALA A 151 -0.43 -6.80 7.44
N ALA A 152 -1.51 -7.52 7.05
CA ALA A 152 -2.86 -7.28 7.53
C ALA A 152 -2.98 -7.53 9.05
N GLU A 153 -2.43 -8.63 9.56
CA GLU A 153 -2.41 -8.92 11.00
C GLU A 153 -1.67 -7.83 11.79
N ARG A 154 -0.51 -7.41 11.29
CA ARG A 154 0.26 -6.30 11.88
C ARG A 154 -0.54 -5.00 11.86
N LEU A 155 -1.21 -4.69 10.75
CA LEU A 155 -2.05 -3.51 10.63
C LEU A 155 -3.22 -3.54 11.62
N THR A 156 -3.93 -4.66 11.74
CA THR A 156 -5.03 -4.83 12.70
C THR A 156 -4.54 -4.64 14.13
N LYS A 157 -3.36 -5.17 14.48
CA LYS A 157 -2.74 -4.96 15.79
C LYS A 157 -2.50 -3.47 16.06
N TYR A 158 -1.89 -2.75 15.12
CA TYR A 158 -1.62 -1.31 15.29
C TYR A 158 -2.91 -0.49 15.36
N GLN A 159 -3.93 -0.82 14.54
CA GLN A 159 -5.23 -0.15 14.59
C GLN A 159 -5.90 -0.32 15.96
N ARG A 160 -5.84 -1.52 16.55
CA ARG A 160 -6.35 -1.77 17.90
C ARG A 160 -5.57 -0.97 18.95
N MET A 161 -4.24 -0.98 18.89
CA MET A 161 -3.41 -0.19 19.80
C MET A 161 -3.71 1.31 19.71
N MET A 162 -3.89 1.85 18.51
CA MET A 162 -4.25 3.26 18.31
C MET A 162 -5.64 3.57 18.85
N ALA A 163 -6.63 2.70 18.64
CA ALA A 163 -7.97 2.87 19.19
C ALA A 163 -7.97 2.85 20.73
N ASP A 164 -7.25 1.89 21.33
CA ASP A 164 -7.11 1.78 22.78
C ASP A 164 -6.38 3.01 23.37
N ALA A 165 -5.33 3.49 22.70
CA ALA A 165 -4.62 4.71 23.10
C ALA A 165 -5.50 5.97 23.01
N ALA A 166 -6.30 6.10 21.94
CA ALA A 166 -7.24 7.20 21.79
C ALA A 166 -8.31 7.18 22.89
N ILE A 167 -8.91 6.02 23.17
CA ILE A 167 -9.88 5.84 24.27
C ILE A 167 -9.23 6.17 25.62
N GLY A 168 -7.99 5.71 25.85
CA GLY A 168 -7.22 6.01 27.06
C GLY A 168 -7.00 7.51 27.26
N ALA A 169 -6.60 8.22 26.21
CA ALA A 169 -6.42 9.67 26.24
C ALA A 169 -7.72 10.40 26.57
N THR A 170 -8.85 10.00 25.96
CA THR A 170 -10.16 10.60 26.28
C THR A 170 -10.57 10.37 27.73
N LYS A 171 -10.38 9.15 28.25
CA LYS A 171 -10.67 8.83 29.66
C LYS A 171 -9.84 9.67 30.63
N ALA A 172 -8.54 9.82 30.34
CA ALA A 172 -7.65 10.65 31.16
C ALA A 172 -8.09 12.12 31.17
N ALA A 173 -8.43 12.68 30.01
CA ALA A 173 -8.92 14.06 29.90
C ALA A 173 -10.24 14.28 30.66
N LEU A 174 -11.18 13.32 30.59
CA LEU A 174 -12.45 13.37 31.32
C LEU A 174 -12.23 13.31 32.84
N ALA A 175 -11.34 12.44 33.31
CA ALA A 175 -11.00 12.33 34.73
C ALA A 175 -10.35 13.62 35.25
N GLU A 176 -9.45 14.22 34.46
CA GLU A 176 -8.83 15.50 34.79
C GLU A 176 -9.85 16.64 34.88
N MET A 177 -10.75 16.74 33.89
CA MET A 177 -11.83 17.73 33.87
C MET A 177 -12.74 17.57 35.08
N ALA A 178 -13.14 16.34 35.41
CA ALA A 178 -13.98 16.07 36.57
C ALA A 178 -13.29 16.46 37.88
N ARG A 179 -12.00 16.15 38.03
CA ARG A 179 -11.18 16.63 39.16
C ARG A 179 -11.20 18.16 39.27
N LYS A 180 -11.00 18.89 38.17
CA LYS A 180 -11.00 20.37 38.16
C LYS A 180 -12.36 20.96 38.59
N HIS A 181 -13.46 20.27 38.27
CA HIS A 181 -14.82 20.72 38.57
C HIS A 181 -15.42 20.06 39.83
N GLY A 182 -14.64 19.31 40.62
CA GLY A 182 -15.13 18.65 41.84
C GLY A 182 -16.20 17.57 41.57
N ARG A 183 -16.19 16.95 40.39
CA ARG A 183 -17.15 15.91 39.99
C ARG A 183 -16.51 14.51 40.04
N ALA A 184 -17.31 13.50 40.35
CA ALA A 184 -16.91 12.10 40.26
C ALA A 184 -17.17 11.56 38.83
N VAL A 185 -16.25 10.74 38.31
CA VAL A 185 -16.41 10.01 37.04
C VAL A 185 -16.37 8.53 37.33
N HIS A 186 -17.43 7.83 36.94
CA HIS A 186 -17.52 6.38 37.02
C HIS A 186 -17.40 5.78 35.62
N LEU A 187 -16.35 5.01 35.39
CA LEU A 187 -16.18 4.26 34.14
C LEU A 187 -17.08 3.02 34.20
N VAL A 188 -18.04 2.94 33.28
CA VAL A 188 -18.96 1.81 33.18
C VAL A 188 -18.50 0.86 32.08
N HIS A 189 -18.66 -0.45 32.31
CA HIS A 189 -18.33 -1.46 31.31
C HIS A 189 -19.14 -1.24 30.01
N PRO A 190 -18.53 -1.32 28.81
CA PRO A 190 -19.19 -0.94 27.55
C PRO A 190 -20.41 -1.79 27.18
N ARG A 191 -20.56 -3.00 27.74
CA ARG A 191 -21.77 -3.83 27.58
C ARG A 191 -22.93 -3.42 28.49
N THR A 192 -22.74 -2.45 29.36
CA THR A 192 -23.80 -2.00 30.26
C THR A 192 -24.80 -1.18 29.45
N PRO A 193 -26.08 -1.59 29.40
CA PRO A 193 -27.08 -0.88 28.61
C PRO A 193 -27.31 0.51 29.18
N ARG A 194 -27.49 1.49 28.29
CA ARG A 194 -27.54 2.92 28.63
C ARG A 194 -28.65 3.29 29.63
N TRP A 195 -29.74 2.52 29.69
CA TRP A 195 -30.82 2.74 30.66
C TRP A 195 -30.38 2.40 32.08
N ALA A 196 -29.53 1.38 32.27
CA ALA A 196 -29.00 1.02 33.59
C ALA A 196 -28.02 2.08 34.11
N VAL A 197 -27.28 2.73 33.21
CA VAL A 197 -26.38 3.84 33.56
C VAL A 197 -27.15 5.09 34.01
N ARG A 198 -28.33 5.35 33.41
CA ARG A 198 -29.15 6.54 33.72
C ARG A 198 -30.18 6.33 34.82
N GLY A 199 -30.51 5.08 35.16
CA GLY A 199 -31.46 4.74 36.21
C GLY A 199 -30.96 4.97 37.64
N ALA A 200 -29.64 5.15 37.84
CA ALA A 200 -29.07 5.36 39.17
C ALA A 200 -29.32 6.77 39.76
N GLU A 201 -29.82 7.72 38.95
CA GLU A 201 -30.04 9.12 39.37
C GLU A 201 -31.52 9.50 39.55
N ARG A 202 -32.48 8.57 39.39
CA ARG A 202 -33.90 8.86 39.61
C ARG A 202 -34.59 7.86 40.55
N GLU A 203 -34.87 8.40 41.73
CA GLU A 203 -35.86 8.05 42.76
C GLU A 203 -35.45 7.15 43.95
N PRO A 204 -35.69 7.62 45.18
CA PRO A 204 -35.82 6.78 46.36
C PRO A 204 -37.21 6.11 46.35
N SER A 205 -37.26 4.84 46.73
CA SER A 205 -38.46 4.03 46.97
C SER A 205 -39.32 3.64 45.75
N THR A 206 -39.01 2.49 45.16
CA THR A 206 -40.04 1.45 44.90
C THR A 206 -39.33 0.10 44.92
N HIS A 207 -39.71 -0.74 45.87
CA HIS A 207 -39.28 -2.13 45.94
C HIS A 207 -39.77 -2.87 44.69
N TYR A 208 -38.86 -3.38 43.87
CA TYR A 208 -39.15 -4.55 43.07
C TYR A 208 -38.56 -5.75 43.80
N LEU A 209 -39.44 -6.46 44.51
CA LEU A 209 -39.20 -7.85 44.90
C LEU A 209 -38.91 -8.63 43.61
N PHE A 210 -37.69 -9.15 43.48
CA PHE A 210 -37.46 -10.31 42.64
C PHE A 210 -38.20 -11.50 43.27
N PRO A 211 -39.18 -12.14 42.60
CA PRO A 211 -39.57 -13.49 43.01
C PRO A 211 -38.42 -14.42 42.66
N ARG A 212 -37.81 -15.02 43.68
CA ARG A 212 -37.01 -16.24 43.52
C ARG A 212 -37.97 -17.39 43.24
N GLU A 213 -38.39 -17.55 42.00
CA GLU A 213 -38.83 -18.86 41.53
C GLU A 213 -37.67 -19.52 40.75
N PRO A 214 -37.31 -20.78 41.07
CA PRO A 214 -36.38 -21.53 40.23
C PRO A 214 -37.02 -21.79 38.86
N MET A 215 -36.30 -21.45 37.80
CA MET A 215 -36.68 -21.76 36.42
C MET A 215 -37.07 -23.24 36.29
N PRO A 216 -38.25 -23.59 35.75
CA PRO A 216 -38.55 -24.97 35.42
C PRO A 216 -37.56 -25.45 34.33
N ALA A 217 -37.03 -26.65 34.52
CA ALA A 217 -36.15 -27.30 33.55
C ALA A 217 -36.82 -27.35 32.16
N PRO A 218 -36.06 -27.18 31.07
CA PRO A 218 -36.61 -27.25 29.72
C PRO A 218 -37.22 -28.64 29.50
N ARG A 219 -38.50 -28.69 29.12
CA ARG A 219 -39.14 -29.93 28.65
C ARG A 219 -38.39 -30.40 27.41
N ALA A 220 -37.94 -31.64 27.43
CA ALA A 220 -37.48 -32.33 26.24
C ALA A 220 -38.69 -32.54 25.31
N GLU A 221 -38.76 -31.76 24.23
CA GLU A 221 -39.60 -32.09 23.08
C GLU A 221 -38.92 -33.22 22.29
N PRO A 222 -39.61 -34.33 21.99
CA PRO A 222 -39.05 -35.40 21.17
C PRO A 222 -38.90 -34.91 19.71
N TYR A 223 -37.74 -35.18 19.13
CA TYR A 223 -37.46 -34.97 17.71
C TYR A 223 -38.48 -35.72 16.83
N PRO A 224 -39.00 -35.10 15.76
CA PRO A 224 -39.78 -35.82 14.76
C PRO A 224 -38.89 -36.80 13.98
N PRO A 225 -39.40 -38.01 13.62
CA PRO A 225 -38.58 -39.02 12.98
C PRO A 225 -38.36 -38.72 11.50
N GLY A 226 -37.10 -38.72 11.09
CA GLY A 226 -36.72 -39.04 9.71
C GLY A 226 -35.98 -37.95 8.94
N ILE A 227 -34.66 -37.87 9.14
CA ILE A 227 -33.71 -37.54 8.05
C ILE A 227 -32.47 -38.41 8.25
N ARG A 228 -32.14 -39.20 7.23
CA ARG A 228 -30.98 -40.10 7.16
C ARG A 228 -29.68 -39.28 7.07
N THR A 229 -28.66 -39.65 7.82
CA THR A 229 -27.28 -39.17 7.65
C THR A 229 -26.55 -39.96 6.54
N PRO A 230 -25.76 -39.32 5.67
CA PRO A 230 -24.91 -40.01 4.70
C PRO A 230 -23.59 -40.52 5.36
N PRO A 231 -22.99 -41.61 4.82
CA PRO A 231 -21.81 -42.24 5.40
C PRO A 231 -20.50 -41.49 5.09
N ALA A 232 -19.48 -41.81 5.89
CA ALA A 232 -18.13 -41.23 5.91
C ALA A 232 -17.28 -41.53 4.67
#